data_AF-A0AAV3GHC1-F1
#
_entry.id   AF-A0AAV3GHC1-F1
#
_cell.length_a   1.000
_cell.length_b   1.000
_cell.length_c   1.000
_cell.angle_alpha   90.00
_cell.angle_beta   90.00
_cell.angle_gamma   90.00
#
_symmetry.space_group_name_H-M   'P 1'
#
loop_
_entity.id
_entity.type
_entity.pdbx_description
1 polymer ?
#
loop_
_entity_poly.entity_id
_entity_poly.type
_entity_poly.pdbx_seq_one_letter_code
_entity_poly.pdbx_strand_id
1 'polypeptide(L)'
;MKLNGIIMIAVVGSVLSGCGWQKSKEESQKVRTVQTNNVNTEETRAISATEVSQTTALELEQTTQTQELTELVTEEGTIWNQQKAKQLGQYMETWGQERNQNYQAYQPGHSVAFYTIQVPDDLLSYEPKIQPAIGNNPIWLNWSETGNEGGYCLVAVYSDSATQVAQKHVYLFTLVNGEAKVYVSKEQPVEEQPYLFLKETSNTELKEQFTNLVNNL
;
A
#
# COMPACT_ATOMS: atom_id res chain seq x y z
N MET A 1 14.96 44.79 -49.46
CA MET A 1 14.08 44.04 -50.39
C MET A 1 13.32 43.01 -49.59
N LYS A 2 12.00 43.17 -49.50
CA LYS A 2 11.06 42.18 -48.96
C LYS A 2 10.55 41.37 -50.14
N LEU A 3 10.43 40.05 -50.03
CA LEU A 3 9.45 39.31 -50.82
C LEU A 3 8.92 38.14 -50.02
N ASN A 4 7.59 38.15 -49.90
CA ASN A 4 6.74 37.22 -49.17
C ASN A 4 6.56 35.93 -49.98
N GLY A 5 6.48 34.79 -49.30
CA GLY A 5 5.91 33.56 -49.84
C GLY A 5 4.72 33.12 -48.99
N ILE A 6 3.52 33.58 -49.36
CA ILE A 6 2.23 33.08 -48.88
C ILE A 6 1.78 32.04 -49.90
N ILE A 7 1.46 30.81 -49.48
CA ILE A 7 0.55 29.93 -50.23
C ILE A 7 -0.57 29.48 -49.30
N MET A 8 -1.78 29.85 -49.72
CA MET A 8 -3.08 29.55 -49.15
C MET A 8 -3.57 28.16 -49.58
N ILE A 9 -4.14 27.46 -48.59
CA ILE A 9 -5.45 26.78 -48.59
C ILE A 9 -5.80 25.82 -49.75
N ALA A 10 -6.03 24.56 -49.39
CA ALA A 10 -7.10 23.75 -49.99
C ALA A 10 -8.01 23.19 -48.87
N VAL A 11 -9.26 23.67 -48.85
CA VAL A 11 -10.40 23.14 -48.10
C VAL A 11 -11.20 22.25 -49.03
N VAL A 12 -11.43 20.99 -48.65
CA VAL A 12 -12.59 20.13 -49.00
C VAL A 12 -12.60 19.04 -47.90
N GLY A 13 -13.67 18.63 -47.23
CA GLY A 13 -15.10 18.77 -47.41
C GLY A 13 -15.72 17.52 -46.74
N SER A 14 -16.74 17.76 -45.92
CA SER A 14 -17.42 16.91 -44.95
C SER A 14 -17.86 15.52 -45.41
N VAL A 15 -17.92 14.57 -44.46
CA VAL A 15 -19.03 13.60 -44.37
C VAL A 15 -19.48 13.45 -42.92
N LEU A 16 -20.77 13.76 -42.73
CA LEU A 16 -21.56 13.55 -41.52
C LEU A 16 -21.88 12.06 -41.38
N SER A 17 -21.76 11.54 -40.17
CA SER A 17 -22.56 10.39 -39.71
C SER A 17 -22.85 10.60 -38.24
N GLY A 18 -24.08 11.00 -37.96
CA GLY A 18 -24.66 10.88 -36.64
C GLY A 18 -25.26 9.49 -36.45
N CYS A 19 -25.31 9.06 -35.20
CA CYS A 19 -26.47 8.41 -34.59
C CYS A 19 -26.27 8.52 -33.08
N GLY A 20 -27.18 9.25 -32.43
CA GLY A 20 -27.28 9.26 -30.98
C GLY A 20 -27.96 8.00 -30.46
N TRP A 21 -27.86 7.78 -29.15
CA TRP A 21 -28.90 7.05 -28.43
C TRP A 21 -29.11 7.63 -27.03
N GLN A 22 -30.38 7.62 -26.66
CA GLN A 22 -31.04 8.40 -25.64
C GLN A 22 -30.91 7.88 -24.21
N LYS A 23 -30.96 8.85 -23.30
CA LYS A 23 -31.46 8.85 -21.93
C LYS A 23 -32.80 8.10 -21.75
N SER A 24 -32.93 7.33 -20.67
CA SER A 24 -34.23 6.93 -20.09
C SER A 24 -34.28 7.30 -18.61
N LYS A 25 -35.41 7.85 -18.18
CA LYS A 25 -35.77 8.28 -16.82
C LYS A 25 -37.16 7.68 -16.52
N GLU A 26 -37.40 7.28 -15.26
CA GLU A 26 -38.72 7.00 -14.62
C GLU A 26 -39.52 5.78 -15.19
N GLU A 27 -40.35 5.01 -14.48
CA GLU A 27 -40.85 4.91 -13.10
C GLU A 27 -41.76 3.65 -13.06
N SER A 28 -41.84 2.88 -11.96
CA SER A 28 -43.12 2.27 -11.54
C SER A 28 -43.09 1.67 -10.13
N GLN A 29 -44.04 2.13 -9.31
CA GLN A 29 -44.40 1.65 -7.98
C GLN A 29 -45.34 0.42 -8.01
N LYS A 30 -45.53 -0.15 -6.80
CA LYS A 30 -46.72 -0.85 -6.24
C LYS A 30 -46.68 -2.39 -6.39
N VAL A 31 -46.83 -3.20 -5.32
CA VAL A 31 -48.07 -3.41 -4.52
C VAL A 31 -47.82 -4.17 -3.19
N ARG A 32 -48.46 -3.67 -2.10
CA ARG A 32 -49.05 -4.26 -0.86
C ARG A 32 -48.29 -5.19 0.12
N THR A 33 -48.06 -4.64 1.32
CA THR A 33 -48.72 -4.88 2.63
C THR A 33 -49.46 -6.19 2.94
N VAL A 34 -49.06 -6.85 4.04
CA VAL A 34 -49.85 -7.50 5.12
C VAL A 34 -48.95 -7.42 6.39
N GLN A 35 -49.08 -6.50 7.36
CA GLN A 35 -50.02 -6.42 8.51
C GLN A 35 -50.31 -7.81 9.14
N THR A 36 -50.08 -8.16 10.42
CA THR A 36 -50.36 -7.44 11.67
C THR A 36 -49.83 -8.25 12.87
N ASN A 37 -49.24 -7.53 13.83
CA ASN A 37 -49.23 -7.64 15.31
C ASN A 37 -49.54 -8.97 16.03
N ASN A 38 -48.78 -9.27 17.09
CA ASN A 38 -49.26 -8.95 18.45
C ASN A 38 -48.15 -9.04 19.51
N VAL A 39 -48.05 -7.94 20.27
CA VAL A 39 -47.38 -7.79 21.56
C VAL A 39 -48.30 -8.35 22.65
N ASN A 40 -47.74 -9.02 23.65
CA ASN A 40 -48.16 -8.77 25.04
C ASN A 40 -47.02 -9.10 26.02
N THR A 41 -46.60 -8.03 26.70
CA THR A 41 -46.04 -7.90 28.05
C THR A 41 -46.86 -8.73 29.08
N GLU A 42 -46.45 -9.06 30.30
CA GLU A 42 -45.63 -8.38 31.32
C GLU A 42 -45.49 -9.33 32.53
N GLU A 43 -44.48 -9.06 33.39
CA GLU A 43 -44.46 -9.13 34.87
C GLU A 43 -43.25 -9.86 35.46
N THR A 44 -42.59 -9.47 36.57
CA THR A 44 -42.42 -8.26 37.41
C THR A 44 -41.51 -8.72 38.58
N ARG A 45 -40.78 -7.77 39.22
CA ARG A 45 -40.21 -7.74 40.61
C ARG A 45 -38.67 -7.66 40.62
N ALA A 46 -38.00 -6.74 41.33
CA ALA A 46 -38.40 -5.72 42.30
C ALA A 46 -37.30 -4.63 42.42
N ILE A 47 -37.65 -3.57 43.16
CA ILE A 47 -37.12 -2.19 43.16
C ILE A 47 -36.23 -1.95 44.41
N SER A 48 -35.35 -0.92 44.31
CA SER A 48 -34.93 0.06 45.34
C SER A 48 -33.41 0.05 45.61
N ALA A 49 -32.62 1.00 45.10
CA ALA A 49 -32.53 2.46 45.38
C ALA A 49 -31.62 2.78 46.59
N THR A 50 -30.45 3.40 46.35
CA THR A 50 -29.80 4.40 47.21
C THR A 50 -28.76 5.18 46.38
N GLU A 51 -28.57 6.44 46.73
CA GLU A 51 -28.14 7.59 45.92
C GLU A 51 -26.62 7.87 45.90
N VAL A 52 -26.17 8.50 44.80
CA VAL A 52 -25.14 9.56 44.63
C VAL A 52 -23.85 9.52 45.49
N SER A 53 -22.68 9.36 44.83
CA SER A 53 -21.53 10.28 44.98
C SER A 53 -20.38 10.00 44.00
N GLN A 54 -19.76 11.09 43.58
CA GLN A 54 -18.62 11.24 42.66
C GLN A 54 -17.32 10.70 43.27
N THR A 55 -16.46 10.02 42.50
CA THR A 55 -15.00 10.32 42.33
C THR A 55 -14.27 9.28 41.46
N THR A 56 -13.58 9.80 40.45
CA THR A 56 -12.23 9.46 39.95
C THR A 56 -11.59 8.12 40.34
N ALA A 57 -11.30 7.27 39.34
CA ALA A 57 -9.96 6.73 39.03
C ALA A 57 -10.06 5.70 37.88
N LEU A 58 -9.58 6.09 36.69
CA LEU A 58 -9.29 5.18 35.59
C LEU A 58 -7.95 4.51 35.89
N GLU A 59 -7.99 3.27 36.37
CA GLU A 59 -6.80 2.44 36.53
C GLU A 59 -7.00 1.11 35.80
N LEU A 60 -6.37 1.06 34.62
CA LEU A 60 -5.61 -0.05 34.07
C LEU A 60 -6.08 -1.48 34.40
N GLU A 61 -6.91 -2.04 33.52
CA GLU A 61 -7.03 -3.50 33.39
C GLU A 61 -6.27 -3.97 32.14
N GLN A 62 -5.01 -4.36 32.38
CA GLN A 62 -4.27 -5.27 31.52
C GLN A 62 -5.05 -6.57 31.36
N THR A 63 -5.46 -6.90 30.14
CA THR A 63 -5.87 -8.26 29.79
C THR A 63 -4.82 -8.89 28.87
N THR A 64 -4.00 -9.70 29.52
CA THR A 64 -3.10 -10.70 28.95
C THR A 64 -3.84 -11.64 27.99
N GLN A 65 -3.45 -11.67 26.72
CA GLN A 65 -3.57 -12.86 25.88
C GLN A 65 -2.20 -13.19 25.29
N THR A 66 -1.54 -14.11 25.97
CA THR A 66 -0.41 -14.90 25.52
C THR A 66 -0.90 -15.97 24.56
N GLN A 67 -0.39 -15.97 23.32
CA GLN A 67 -0.25 -17.07 22.34
C GLN A 67 0.18 -16.36 21.05
N GLU A 68 1.40 -16.47 20.51
CA GLU A 68 2.24 -17.63 20.33
C GLU A 68 3.69 -17.16 20.23
N LEU A 69 4.54 -17.58 21.17
CA LEU A 69 6.00 -17.51 21.02
C LEU A 69 6.39 -18.73 20.18
N THR A 70 6.15 -18.67 18.88
CA THR A 70 6.60 -19.69 17.93
C THR A 70 8.04 -19.35 17.57
N GLU A 71 8.94 -20.02 18.29
CA GLU A 71 10.28 -20.45 17.88
C GLU A 71 11.16 -19.40 17.17
N LEU A 72 12.08 -18.84 17.97
CA LEU A 72 13.32 -18.22 17.49
C LEU A 72 14.17 -19.28 16.78
N VAL A 73 13.81 -19.61 15.54
CA VAL A 73 14.73 -20.26 14.62
C VAL A 73 15.36 -19.13 13.81
N THR A 74 16.54 -18.68 14.23
CA THR A 74 17.54 -18.26 13.26
C THR A 74 17.77 -19.48 12.38
N GLU A 75 17.07 -19.57 11.26
CA GLU A 75 17.35 -20.58 10.25
C GLU A 75 18.79 -20.36 9.81
N GLU A 76 19.68 -21.22 10.30
CA GLU A 76 21.10 -21.15 9.95
C GLU A 76 21.22 -21.22 8.43
N GLY A 77 21.69 -20.12 7.83
CA GLY A 77 21.92 -20.00 6.38
C GLY A 77 21.05 -18.97 5.66
N THR A 78 20.02 -18.39 6.28
CA THR A 78 19.21 -17.34 5.63
C THR A 78 19.75 -15.93 5.88
N ILE A 79 19.71 -15.08 4.84
CA ILE A 79 20.11 -13.65 4.96
C ILE A 79 18.99 -12.83 5.59
N TRP A 80 17.75 -13.18 5.29
CA TRP A 80 16.50 -12.58 5.76
C TRP A 80 15.62 -13.60 6.48
N ASN A 81 14.88 -13.15 7.50
CA ASN A 81 13.95 -13.98 8.26
C ASN A 81 12.89 -13.11 8.97
N GLN A 82 11.90 -13.74 9.62
CA GLN A 82 10.83 -13.04 10.32
C GLN A 82 11.31 -12.15 11.46
N GLN A 83 12.37 -12.53 12.20
CA GLN A 83 12.89 -11.70 13.28
C GLN A 83 13.44 -10.37 12.71
N LYS A 84 14.17 -10.43 11.60
CA LYS A 84 14.64 -9.24 10.89
C LYS A 84 13.47 -8.42 10.35
N ALA A 85 12.48 -9.05 9.73
CA ALA A 85 11.28 -8.38 9.25
C ALA A 85 10.56 -7.60 10.38
N LYS A 86 10.45 -8.20 11.57
CA LYS A 86 9.86 -7.54 12.75
C LYS A 86 10.67 -6.33 13.21
N GLN A 87 12.00 -6.47 13.29
CA GLN A 87 12.88 -5.36 13.68
C GLN A 87 12.81 -4.21 12.66
N LEU A 88 12.81 -4.52 11.36
CA LEU A 88 12.62 -3.52 10.31
C LEU A 88 11.26 -2.83 10.42
N GLY A 89 10.18 -3.58 10.70
CA GLY A 89 8.85 -3.01 10.86
C GLY A 89 8.75 -2.00 12.00
N GLN A 90 9.32 -2.34 13.17
CA GLN A 90 9.38 -1.43 14.32
C GLN A 90 10.17 -0.15 14.00
N TYR A 91 11.28 -0.30 13.26
CA TYR A 91 12.05 0.84 12.81
C TYR A 91 11.26 1.71 11.83
N MET A 92 10.61 1.13 10.82
CA MET A 92 9.84 1.87 9.82
C MET A 92 8.67 2.65 10.42
N GLU A 93 8.02 2.10 11.46
CA GLU A 93 6.98 2.79 12.21
C GLU A 93 7.55 4.05 12.89
N THR A 94 8.63 3.90 13.67
CA THR A 94 9.27 5.02 14.39
C THR A 94 9.80 6.08 13.41
N TRP A 95 10.54 5.63 12.40
CA TRP A 95 11.17 6.48 11.38
C TRP A 95 10.13 7.28 10.59
N GLY A 96 8.98 6.67 10.31
CA GLY A 96 7.84 7.31 9.68
C GLY A 96 7.21 8.37 10.57
N GLN A 97 6.92 8.03 11.83
CA GLN A 97 6.30 8.96 12.81
C GLN A 97 7.12 10.23 12.98
N GLU A 98 8.45 10.12 13.11
CA GLU A 98 9.38 11.26 13.20
C GLU A 98 9.28 12.21 11.99
N ARG A 99 8.80 11.71 10.85
CA ARG A 99 8.69 12.43 9.58
C ARG A 99 7.25 12.78 9.20
N ASN A 100 6.29 12.53 10.09
CA ASN A 100 4.85 12.67 9.82
C ASN A 100 4.40 11.84 8.60
N GLN A 101 4.94 10.62 8.48
CA GLN A 101 4.60 9.65 7.44
C GLN A 101 4.23 8.32 8.10
N ASN A 102 3.08 7.74 7.74
CA ASN A 102 2.65 6.47 8.32
C ASN A 102 2.92 5.32 7.35
N TYR A 103 4.07 4.67 7.51
CA TYR A 103 4.46 3.52 6.68
C TYR A 103 3.85 2.23 7.18
N GLN A 104 3.22 1.48 6.27
CA GLN A 104 2.70 0.14 6.53
C GLN A 104 3.45 -0.87 5.66
N ALA A 105 3.59 -2.09 6.18
CA ALA A 105 4.20 -3.20 5.45
C ALA A 105 3.20 -3.80 4.45
N TYR A 106 3.68 -4.13 3.26
CA TYR A 106 2.90 -4.80 2.21
C TYR A 106 3.69 -5.99 1.67
N GLN A 107 2.95 -7.01 1.23
CA GLN A 107 3.51 -8.29 0.79
C GLN A 107 2.63 -8.87 -0.34
N PRO A 108 3.07 -9.92 -1.05
CA PRO A 108 2.26 -10.51 -2.11
C PRO A 108 0.87 -10.91 -1.62
N GLY A 109 -0.17 -10.53 -2.37
CA GLY A 109 -1.58 -10.73 -2.00
C GLY A 109 -2.11 -9.75 -0.94
N HIS A 110 -1.27 -8.88 -0.38
CA HIS A 110 -1.67 -7.78 0.51
C HIS A 110 -1.00 -6.48 0.04
N SER A 111 -1.43 -6.02 -1.13
CA SER A 111 -0.89 -4.82 -1.79
C SER A 111 -1.61 -3.54 -1.39
N VAL A 112 -0.97 -2.40 -1.69
CA VAL A 112 -1.55 -1.05 -1.60
C VAL A 112 -1.55 -0.32 -2.93
N ALA A 113 -2.55 0.55 -3.10
CA ALA A 113 -2.62 1.47 -4.23
C ALA A 113 -1.55 2.57 -4.14
N PHE A 114 -0.46 2.40 -4.88
CA PHE A 114 0.51 3.45 -5.16
C PHE A 114 0.14 4.13 -6.48
N TYR A 115 -0.69 5.18 -6.38
CA TYR A 115 -1.35 5.81 -7.52
C TYR A 115 -2.22 4.81 -8.30
N THR A 116 -1.84 4.46 -9.53
CA THR A 116 -2.60 3.60 -10.45
C THR A 116 -2.19 2.13 -10.37
N ILE A 117 -1.19 1.77 -9.55
CA ILE A 117 -0.65 0.40 -9.45
C ILE A 117 -0.81 -0.17 -8.03
N GLN A 118 -0.82 -1.49 -7.92
CA GLN A 118 -0.84 -2.25 -6.67
C GLN A 118 0.56 -2.76 -6.33
N VAL A 119 1.14 -2.30 -5.23
CA VAL A 119 2.49 -2.71 -4.81
C VAL A 119 2.42 -3.62 -3.56
N PRO A 120 3.17 -4.73 -3.51
CA PRO A 120 4.18 -5.16 -4.48
C PRO A 120 3.67 -5.92 -5.71
N ASP A 121 2.43 -6.43 -5.73
CA ASP A 121 2.02 -7.47 -6.70
C ASP A 121 2.27 -7.09 -8.17
N ASP A 122 1.97 -5.86 -8.58
CA ASP A 122 2.13 -5.42 -9.97
C ASP A 122 3.60 -5.30 -10.43
N LEU A 123 4.56 -5.42 -9.50
CA LEU A 123 6.00 -5.27 -9.73
C LEU A 123 6.75 -6.61 -9.85
N LEU A 124 6.12 -7.71 -9.44
CA LEU A 124 6.79 -8.99 -9.24
C LEU A 124 7.01 -9.73 -10.56
N SER A 125 8.17 -10.37 -10.68
CA SER A 125 8.68 -10.99 -11.91
C SER A 125 7.80 -12.08 -12.52
N TYR A 126 6.97 -12.77 -11.73
CA TYR A 126 6.14 -13.85 -12.23
C TYR A 126 5.00 -13.36 -13.12
N GLU A 127 4.52 -12.12 -12.91
CA GLU A 127 3.46 -11.48 -13.70
C GLU A 127 3.45 -9.95 -13.52
N PRO A 128 4.50 -9.21 -13.95
CA PRO A 128 4.55 -7.78 -13.70
C PRO A 128 3.56 -7.04 -14.62
N LYS A 129 2.70 -6.20 -14.02
CA LYS A 129 1.87 -5.26 -14.79
C LYS A 129 2.64 -4.00 -15.15
N ILE A 130 3.66 -3.66 -14.36
CA ILE A 130 4.60 -2.57 -14.63
C ILE A 130 6.02 -3.02 -14.27
N GLN A 131 6.98 -2.74 -15.14
CA GLN A 131 8.34 -3.21 -14.93
C GLN A 131 9.12 -2.23 -14.02
N PRO A 132 9.70 -2.65 -12.90
CA PRO A 132 10.57 -1.78 -12.12
C PRO A 132 11.87 -1.47 -12.89
N ALA A 133 12.38 -0.25 -12.77
CA ALA A 133 13.63 0.16 -13.40
C ALA A 133 14.47 1.04 -12.48
N ILE A 134 15.79 0.83 -12.46
CA ILE A 134 16.75 1.72 -11.78
C ILE A 134 17.47 2.54 -12.85
N GLY A 135 17.20 3.84 -12.87
CA GLY A 135 17.58 4.69 -14.00
C GLY A 135 16.92 4.19 -15.29
N ASN A 136 17.73 3.90 -16.31
CA ASN A 136 17.25 3.35 -17.60
C ASN A 136 17.37 1.82 -17.69
N ASN A 137 17.62 1.12 -16.58
CA ASN A 137 17.83 -0.32 -16.56
C ASN A 137 16.64 -1.03 -15.89
N PRO A 138 15.81 -1.75 -16.66
CA PRO A 138 14.77 -2.61 -16.10
C PRO A 138 15.37 -3.70 -15.22
N ILE A 139 14.69 -4.03 -14.12
CA ILE A 139 15.10 -5.06 -13.16
C ILE A 139 13.94 -6.02 -12.86
N TRP A 140 14.25 -7.25 -12.48
CA TRP A 140 13.26 -8.27 -12.13
C TRP A 140 13.25 -8.47 -10.61
N LEU A 141 12.20 -7.98 -9.96
CA LEU A 141 11.99 -8.17 -8.52
C LEU A 141 11.34 -9.54 -8.26
N ASN A 142 11.96 -10.33 -7.40
CA ASN A 142 11.39 -11.59 -6.92
C ASN A 142 11.11 -11.41 -5.43
N TRP A 143 9.89 -11.67 -4.98
CA TRP A 143 9.62 -11.73 -3.55
C TRP A 143 10.43 -12.87 -2.94
N SER A 144 11.01 -12.65 -1.77
CA SER A 144 11.83 -13.63 -1.08
C SER A 144 11.66 -13.53 0.43
N GLU A 145 11.48 -14.68 1.07
CA GLU A 145 11.44 -14.78 2.53
C GLU A 145 12.83 -14.98 3.15
N THR A 146 13.82 -15.41 2.36
CA THR A 146 15.15 -15.80 2.83
C THR A 146 16.29 -14.90 2.35
N GLY A 147 16.13 -14.28 1.18
CA GLY A 147 17.13 -13.43 0.55
C GLY A 147 18.26 -14.17 -0.16
N ASN A 148 18.21 -15.49 -0.28
CA ASN A 148 19.32 -16.33 -0.75
C ASN A 148 19.28 -16.65 -2.26
N GLU A 149 18.20 -16.29 -2.95
CA GLU A 149 17.92 -16.72 -4.34
C GLU A 149 18.77 -15.99 -5.39
N GLY A 150 19.48 -14.93 -5.01
CA GLY A 150 20.28 -14.10 -5.90
C GLY A 150 19.44 -13.12 -6.74
N GLY A 151 20.09 -12.34 -7.60
CA GLY A 151 19.41 -11.28 -8.35
C GLY A 151 18.85 -10.21 -7.42
N TYR A 152 17.64 -9.71 -7.70
CA TYR A 152 16.93 -8.74 -6.85
C TYR A 152 15.86 -9.44 -6.00
N CYS A 153 16.25 -9.86 -4.80
CA CYS A 153 15.37 -10.46 -3.80
C CYS A 153 14.67 -9.35 -3.00
N LEU A 154 13.39 -9.09 -3.30
CA LEU A 154 12.56 -8.15 -2.57
C LEU A 154 12.07 -8.82 -1.28
N VAL A 155 12.55 -8.33 -0.13
CA VAL A 155 12.31 -8.96 1.18
C VAL A 155 11.33 -8.19 2.06
N ALA A 156 11.10 -6.91 1.77
CA ALA A 156 10.04 -6.13 2.40
C ALA A 156 9.64 -4.91 1.54
N VAL A 157 8.36 -4.54 1.62
CA VAL A 157 7.83 -3.30 1.04
C VAL A 157 7.12 -2.49 2.09
N TYR A 158 7.42 -1.19 2.12
CA TYR A 158 6.74 -0.24 3.00
C TYR A 158 6.24 0.96 2.21
N SER A 159 5.00 1.37 2.46
CA SER A 159 4.43 2.55 1.81
C SER A 159 3.54 3.34 2.76
N ASP A 160 3.56 4.66 2.60
CA ASP A 160 2.67 5.60 3.29
C ASP A 160 1.43 5.95 2.45
N SER A 161 1.26 5.32 1.28
CA SER A 161 0.24 5.65 0.27
C SER A 161 -1.21 5.48 0.72
N ALA A 162 -1.47 4.68 1.75
CA ALA A 162 -2.80 4.55 2.36
C ALA A 162 -3.19 5.79 3.17
N THR A 163 -2.22 6.58 3.63
CA THR A 163 -2.44 7.75 4.49
C THR A 163 -2.07 9.07 3.82
N GLN A 164 -1.13 9.05 2.86
CA GLN A 164 -0.73 10.22 2.11
C GLN A 164 -1.52 10.43 0.81
N VAL A 165 -1.91 11.67 0.55
CA VAL A 165 -2.74 12.02 -0.62
C VAL A 165 -1.89 12.37 -1.85
N ALA A 166 -0.84 13.18 -1.70
CA ALA A 166 -0.12 13.75 -2.84
C ALA A 166 1.32 13.23 -2.99
N GLN A 167 2.10 13.24 -1.90
CA GLN A 167 3.50 12.82 -1.88
C GLN A 167 3.59 11.41 -1.29
N LYS A 168 3.16 10.43 -2.09
CA LYS A 168 3.21 9.01 -1.70
C LYS A 168 4.63 8.49 -1.88
N HIS A 169 5.02 7.57 -1.01
CA HIS A 169 6.32 6.91 -1.02
C HIS A 169 6.11 5.40 -1.02
N VAL A 170 6.91 4.69 -1.80
CA VAL A 170 7.09 3.24 -1.66
C VAL A 170 8.57 2.94 -1.53
N TYR A 171 8.95 2.27 -0.45
CA TYR A 171 10.29 1.76 -0.18
C TYR A 171 10.32 0.26 -0.43
N LEU A 172 11.31 -0.18 -1.19
CA LEU A 172 11.57 -1.57 -1.53
C LEU A 172 12.91 -1.99 -0.90
N PHE A 173 12.84 -2.81 0.15
CA PHE A 173 14.01 -3.37 0.82
C PHE A 173 14.40 -4.65 0.07
N THR A 174 15.56 -4.59 -0.58
CA THR A 174 15.96 -5.57 -1.58
C THR A 174 17.38 -6.05 -1.30
N LEU A 175 17.58 -7.37 -1.32
CA LEU A 175 18.89 -7.98 -1.33
C LEU A 175 19.32 -8.19 -2.77
N VAL A 176 20.35 -7.45 -3.21
CA VAL A 176 20.91 -7.57 -4.56
C VAL A 176 22.13 -8.47 -4.48
N ASN A 177 21.96 -9.74 -4.85
CA ASN A 177 22.97 -10.79 -4.65
C ASN A 177 23.50 -10.82 -3.19
N GLY A 178 22.60 -10.70 -2.22
CA GLY A 178 22.92 -10.69 -0.79
C GLY A 178 23.33 -9.31 -0.22
N GLU A 179 23.56 -8.30 -1.05
CA GLU A 179 23.85 -6.94 -0.58
C GLU A 179 22.56 -6.16 -0.28
N ALA A 180 22.48 -5.59 0.91
CA ALA A 180 21.36 -4.75 1.33
C ALA A 180 21.25 -3.46 0.50
N LYS A 181 20.14 -3.28 -0.23
CA LYS A 181 19.79 -2.06 -0.96
C LYS A 181 18.37 -1.62 -0.61
N VAL A 182 18.18 -0.31 -0.51
CA VAL A 182 16.86 0.28 -0.28
C VAL A 182 16.53 1.17 -1.47
N TYR A 183 15.53 0.78 -2.24
CA TYR A 183 15.02 1.56 -3.36
C TYR A 183 13.77 2.32 -2.95
N VAL A 184 13.52 3.45 -3.59
CA VAL A 184 12.33 4.27 -3.38
C VAL A 184 11.75 4.75 -4.69
N SER A 185 10.43 4.75 -4.77
CA SER A 185 9.69 5.57 -5.74
C SER A 185 8.80 6.58 -5.00
N LYS A 186 8.72 7.78 -5.57
CA LYS A 186 7.90 8.90 -5.07
C LYS A 186 7.05 9.53 -6.17
N GLU A 187 7.25 9.07 -7.40
CA GLU A 187 6.69 9.69 -8.59
C GLU A 187 5.52 8.83 -9.06
N GLN A 188 4.43 9.48 -9.47
CA GLN A 188 3.31 8.79 -10.08
C GLN A 188 3.76 8.14 -11.39
N PRO A 189 3.53 6.84 -11.61
CA PRO A 189 3.73 6.23 -12.91
C PRO A 189 2.92 6.96 -13.98
N VAL A 190 3.56 7.34 -15.08
CA VAL A 190 2.87 7.94 -16.23
C VAL A 190 2.46 6.83 -17.20
N GLU A 191 1.25 6.91 -17.75
CA GLU A 191 0.65 5.85 -18.58
C GLU A 191 1.51 5.50 -19.81
N GLU A 192 2.23 6.48 -20.37
CA GLU A 192 3.11 6.31 -21.53
C GLU A 192 4.49 5.70 -21.18
N GLN A 193 4.85 5.57 -19.90
CA GLN A 193 6.09 4.95 -19.47
C GLN A 193 5.83 3.52 -18.98
N PRO A 194 6.49 2.51 -19.54
CA PRO A 194 6.27 1.12 -19.14
C PRO A 194 6.93 0.77 -17.81
N TYR A 195 7.51 1.75 -17.10
CA TYR A 195 8.37 1.53 -15.94
C TYR A 195 7.88 2.23 -14.68
N LEU A 196 8.00 1.54 -13.55
CA LEU A 196 8.09 2.20 -12.25
C LEU A 196 9.56 2.58 -12.03
N PHE A 197 9.84 3.88 -12.06
CA PHE A 197 11.19 4.36 -11.79
C PHE A 197 11.52 4.28 -10.30
N LEU A 198 12.60 3.57 -10.01
CA LEU A 198 13.21 3.40 -8.70
C LEU A 198 14.54 4.16 -8.64
N LYS A 199 14.80 4.75 -7.48
CA LYS A 199 16.10 5.33 -7.13
C LYS A 199 16.57 4.65 -5.85
N GLU A 200 17.86 4.36 -5.73
CA GLU A 200 18.41 4.01 -4.42
C GLU A 200 18.20 5.21 -3.47
N THR A 201 17.74 4.95 -2.25
CA THR A 201 17.41 6.01 -1.31
C THR A 201 18.67 6.81 -0.95
N SER A 202 18.54 8.13 -0.92
CA SER A 202 19.57 9.02 -0.37
C SER A 202 19.55 9.06 1.16
N ASN A 203 18.51 8.52 1.80
CA ASN A 203 18.42 8.46 3.25
C ASN A 203 19.45 7.48 3.83
N THR A 204 20.45 7.99 4.55
CA THR A 204 21.53 7.19 5.12
C THR A 204 21.06 6.31 6.26
N GLU A 205 20.14 6.79 7.11
CA GLU A 205 19.61 6.03 8.25
C GLU A 205 18.92 4.74 7.80
N LEU A 206 18.07 4.79 6.76
CA LEU A 206 17.41 3.60 6.21
C LEU A 206 18.41 2.60 5.62
N LYS A 207 19.43 3.09 4.91
CA LYS A 207 20.48 2.23 4.34
C LYS A 207 21.28 1.55 5.44
N GLU A 208 21.71 2.31 6.44
CA GLU A 208 22.48 1.81 7.57
C GLU A 208 21.68 0.81 8.38
N GLN A 209 20.42 1.12 8.71
CA GLN A 209 19.57 0.19 9.46
C GLN A 209 19.36 -1.13 8.71
N PHE A 210 19.00 -1.07 7.44
CA PHE A 210 18.80 -2.30 6.67
C PHE A 210 20.10 -3.08 6.50
N THR A 211 21.23 -2.41 6.29
CA THR A 211 22.55 -3.04 6.20
C THR A 211 22.95 -3.72 7.50
N ASN A 212 22.78 -3.05 8.64
CA ASN A 212 23.08 -3.61 9.96
C ASN A 212 22.21 -4.83 10.25
N LEU A 213 20.92 -4.73 9.94
CA LEU A 213 19.96 -5.81 10.12
C LEU A 213 20.33 -7.04 9.28
N VAL A 214 20.71 -6.84 8.02
CA VAL A 214 21.15 -7.92 7.12
C VAL A 214 22.45 -8.56 7.63
N ASN A 215 23.40 -7.75 8.09
CA ASN A 215 24.71 -8.20 8.56
C ASN A 215 24.73 -8.66 10.03
N ASN A 216 23.61 -8.58 10.74
CA ASN A 216 23.50 -8.86 12.18
C ASN A 216 24.43 -7.99 13.06
N LEU A 217 24.50 -6.69 12.77
CA LEU A 217 25.32 -5.69 13.47
C LEU A 217 24.54 -4.89 14.51
#